data_AF-A0A9P7RWU4-F1
#
_entry.id   AF-A0A9P7RWU4-F1
#
_cell.length_a   1.000
_cell.length_b   1.000
_cell.length_c   1.000
_cell.angle_alpha   90.00
_cell.angle_beta   90.00
_cell.angle_gamma   90.00
#
_symmetry.space_group_name_H-M   'P 1'
#
loop_
_entity.id
_entity.type
_entity.pdbx_description
1 polymer ?
#
loop_
_entity_poly.entity_id
_entity_poly.type
_entity_poly.pdbx_seq_one_letter_code
_entity_poly.pdbx_strand_id
1 'polypeptide(L)'
;MTLSPIAPPHIHNTRFFFPDGTVIFLVGSMLYKVHRYFFQRDSSIFDAMFSLPPPEGKRPEGEDENNPIVLVGVEPQDFDRLLAIFYPCDFVEPELRTIEEWISILNLSTRWDFTSLRELSITRISQVLDDPSDLIVLGIQYNVTSWLVSAYTEICERKEPLTLEEGRKVGVDLCVMIAQARHKIRYNSNLNRDHDTIVQVIRHIFNLK
;
A
#
# COMPACT_ATOMS: atom_id res chain seq x y z
N MET A 1 9.48 -33.14 32.49
CA MET A 1 10.08 -31.94 31.87
C MET A 1 10.09 -32.17 30.37
N THR A 2 9.09 -31.66 29.66
CA THR A 2 9.05 -31.65 28.20
C THR A 2 9.88 -30.47 27.72
N LEU A 3 11.02 -30.75 27.07
CA LEU A 3 11.81 -29.72 26.40
C LEU A 3 10.96 -29.13 25.28
N SER A 4 10.62 -27.84 25.39
CA SER A 4 10.02 -27.09 24.28
C SER A 4 10.98 -27.13 23.08
N PRO A 5 10.47 -27.20 21.83
CA PRO A 5 11.32 -27.18 20.67
C PRO A 5 12.11 -25.85 20.65
N ILE A 6 13.43 -25.94 20.53
CA ILE A 6 14.30 -24.78 20.35
C ILE A 6 13.89 -24.17 19.00
N ALA A 7 13.24 -23.00 19.03
CA ALA A 7 12.94 -22.26 17.81
C ALA A 7 14.24 -22.05 17.02
N PRO A 8 14.24 -22.20 15.68
CA PRO A 8 15.44 -21.97 14.89
C PRO A 8 16.00 -20.57 15.19
N PRO A 9 17.34 -20.42 15.30
CA PRO A 9 17.93 -19.14 15.63
C PRO A 9 17.51 -18.11 14.60
N HIS A 10 16.88 -17.04 15.06
CA HIS A 10 16.51 -15.95 14.19
C HIS A 10 17.76 -15.27 13.67
N ILE A 11 17.72 -14.86 12.40
CA ILE A 11 18.85 -14.20 11.74
C ILE A 11 18.67 -12.69 11.94
N HIS A 12 19.67 -11.99 12.45
CA HIS A 12 19.63 -10.53 12.53
C HIS A 12 19.77 -9.94 11.13
N ASN A 13 18.91 -8.98 10.77
CA ASN A 13 19.08 -8.22 9.53
C ASN A 13 20.42 -7.46 9.58
N THR A 14 21.21 -7.52 8.51
CA THR A 14 22.56 -6.95 8.48
C THR A 14 22.59 -5.43 8.47
N ARG A 15 21.51 -4.78 8.01
CA ARG A 15 21.39 -3.32 7.89
C ARG A 15 20.55 -2.72 9.01
N PHE A 16 19.45 -3.37 9.36
CA PHE A 16 18.41 -2.83 10.24
C PHE A 16 18.34 -3.53 11.60
N PHE A 17 19.51 -3.75 12.19
CA PHE A 17 19.66 -4.24 13.56
C PHE A 17 20.54 -3.29 14.36
N PHE A 18 19.93 -2.24 14.90
CA PHE A 18 20.61 -1.15 15.56
C PHE A 18 20.83 -1.46 17.05
N PRO A 19 22.06 -1.29 17.59
CA PRO A 19 22.33 -1.51 19.01
C PRO A 19 21.42 -0.69 19.94
N ASP A 20 21.13 0.55 19.55
CA ASP A 20 20.28 1.54 20.24
C ASP A 20 18.79 1.48 19.83
N GLY A 21 18.41 0.55 18.95
CA GLY A 21 17.01 0.34 18.59
C GLY A 21 16.14 -0.01 19.81
N THR A 22 14.89 0.44 19.76
CA THR A 22 13.95 0.40 20.89
C THR A 22 12.77 -0.54 20.68
N VAL A 23 12.68 -1.17 19.50
CA VAL A 23 11.68 -2.20 19.20
C VAL A 23 12.27 -3.28 18.31
N ILE A 24 11.87 -4.52 18.55
CA ILE A 24 12.28 -5.70 17.80
C ILE A 24 11.08 -6.28 17.04
N PHE A 25 11.22 -6.40 15.71
CA PHE A 25 10.26 -7.06 14.84
C PHE A 25 10.82 -8.38 14.32
N LEU A 26 9.95 -9.38 14.17
CA LEU A 26 10.24 -10.63 13.47
C LEU A 26 9.44 -10.65 12.16
N VAL A 27 10.14 -10.72 11.03
CA VAL A 27 9.56 -10.80 9.68
C VAL A 27 10.10 -12.05 9.00
N GLY A 28 9.22 -13.01 8.70
CA GLY A 28 9.66 -14.34 8.28
C GLY A 28 10.56 -14.99 9.35
N SER A 29 11.84 -15.17 9.03
CA SER A 29 12.87 -15.70 9.94
C SER A 29 13.89 -14.65 10.39
N MET A 30 13.65 -13.36 10.09
CA MET A 30 14.62 -12.29 10.27
C MET A 30 14.19 -11.32 11.37
N LEU A 31 15.11 -11.03 12.30
CA LEU A 31 14.92 -10.03 13.34
C LEU A 31 15.44 -8.68 12.89
N TYR A 32 14.65 -7.67 13.22
CA TYR A 32 14.93 -6.27 13.00
C TYR A 32 14.91 -5.57 14.33
N LYS A 33 15.93 -4.77 14.62
CA LYS A 33 15.97 -3.94 15.83
C LYS A 33 16.08 -2.49 15.40
N VAL A 34 14.99 -1.75 15.53
CA VAL A 34 14.81 -0.40 14.95
C VAL A 34 14.22 0.57 15.97
N HIS A 35 14.06 1.84 15.61
CA HIS A 35 13.57 2.87 16.51
C HIS A 35 12.04 2.96 16.43
N ARG A 36 11.39 2.67 17.56
CA ARG A 36 9.93 2.69 17.74
C ARG A 36 9.28 4.00 17.30
N TYR A 37 9.99 5.12 17.46
CA TYR A 37 9.53 6.46 17.10
C TYR A 37 9.00 6.57 15.67
N PHE A 38 9.69 5.98 14.67
CA PHE A 38 9.25 6.07 13.27
C PHE A 38 7.91 5.39 13.01
N PHE A 39 7.59 4.36 13.80
CA PHE A 39 6.34 3.64 13.72
C PHE A 39 5.23 4.39 14.46
N GLN A 40 5.51 4.90 15.67
CA GLN A 40 4.52 5.64 16.46
C GLN A 40 4.10 6.97 15.85
N ARG A 41 5.04 7.69 15.23
CA ARG A 41 4.80 9.05 14.74
C ARG A 41 3.70 9.08 13.66
N ASP A 42 3.76 8.14 12.72
CA ASP A 42 2.97 8.22 11.48
C ASP A 42 1.97 7.06 11.32
N SER A 43 2.00 6.04 12.18
CA SER A 43 1.02 4.94 12.17
C SER A 43 0.16 4.93 13.42
N SER A 44 -1.15 5.10 13.22
CA SER A 44 -2.14 5.02 14.29
C SER A 44 -2.22 3.62 14.92
N ILE A 45 -2.02 2.57 14.09
CA ILE A 45 -2.04 1.16 14.53
C ILE A 45 -0.86 0.89 15.45
N PHE A 46 0.35 1.29 15.03
CA PHE A 46 1.53 1.09 15.85
C PHE A 46 1.46 1.95 17.11
N ASP A 47 1.06 3.22 17.03
CA ASP A 47 0.89 4.07 18.20
C ASP A 47 -0.09 3.48 19.23
N ALA A 48 -1.25 3.00 18.78
CA ALA A 48 -2.23 2.34 19.63
C ALA A 48 -1.66 1.05 20.26
N MET A 49 -1.07 0.16 19.46
CA MET A 49 -0.47 -1.10 19.92
C MET A 49 0.59 -0.84 21.01
N PHE A 50 1.42 0.16 20.79
CA PHE A 50 2.50 0.57 21.68
C PHE A 50 2.01 1.24 22.98
N SER A 51 0.80 1.80 22.97
CA SER A 51 0.19 2.45 24.14
C SER A 51 -0.56 1.48 25.05
N LEU A 52 -0.79 0.23 24.61
CA LEU A 52 -1.47 -0.78 25.42
C LEU A 52 -0.56 -1.28 26.56
N PRO A 53 -1.10 -1.44 27.78
CA PRO A 53 -0.35 -2.04 28.88
C PRO A 53 -0.07 -3.53 28.57
N PRO A 54 1.11 -4.06 28.94
CA PRO A 54 1.38 -5.47 28.79
C PRO A 54 0.45 -6.30 29.69
N PRO A 55 0.14 -7.56 29.31
CA PRO A 55 -0.57 -8.49 30.20
C PRO A 55 0.15 -8.65 31.55
N GLU A 56 -0.61 -8.89 32.62
CA GLU A 56 -0.04 -9.03 33.96
C GLU A 56 1.10 -10.06 34.02
N GLY A 57 2.23 -9.64 34.59
CA GLY A 57 3.41 -10.49 34.75
C GLY A 57 4.20 -10.76 33.45
N LYS A 58 3.82 -10.15 32.32
CA LYS A 58 4.57 -10.24 31.06
C LYS A 58 5.25 -8.93 30.71
N ARG A 59 6.36 -9.02 29.97
CA ARG A 59 6.97 -7.86 29.32
C ARG A 59 6.19 -7.50 28.06
N PRO A 60 6.19 -6.22 27.64
CA PRO A 60 5.70 -5.82 26.33
C PRO A 60 6.37 -6.61 25.19
N GLU A 61 5.63 -6.85 24.11
CA GLU A 61 6.19 -7.40 22.88
C GLU A 61 7.14 -6.41 22.22
N GLY A 62 8.22 -6.91 21.64
CA GLY A 62 9.23 -6.14 20.92
C GLY A 62 10.35 -5.56 21.78
N GLU A 63 10.37 -5.79 23.10
CA GLU A 63 11.46 -5.29 23.98
C GLU A 63 12.70 -6.20 23.99
N ASP A 64 12.54 -7.50 23.72
CA ASP A 64 13.65 -8.46 23.64
C ASP A 64 13.45 -9.51 22.55
N GLU A 65 14.55 -10.17 22.16
CA GLU A 65 14.58 -11.12 21.04
C GLU A 65 13.75 -12.39 21.27
N ASN A 66 13.41 -12.71 22.53
CA ASN A 66 12.58 -13.88 22.84
C ASN A 66 11.09 -13.59 22.69
N ASN A 67 10.71 -12.30 22.65
CA ASN A 67 9.33 -11.85 22.50
C ASN A 67 9.23 -10.70 21.48
N PRO A 68 9.64 -10.89 20.21
CA PRO A 68 9.57 -9.86 19.19
C PRO A 68 8.13 -9.63 18.72
N ILE A 69 7.86 -8.49 18.11
CA ILE A 69 6.58 -8.24 17.43
C ILE A 69 6.60 -8.97 16.09
N VAL A 70 5.74 -9.96 15.93
CA VAL A 70 5.71 -10.81 14.73
C VAL A 70 4.84 -10.17 13.64
N LEU A 71 5.45 -9.84 12.49
CA LEU A 71 4.74 -9.28 11.35
C LEU A 71 4.36 -10.40 10.37
N VAL A 72 3.17 -10.95 10.56
CA VAL A 72 2.66 -12.07 9.76
C VAL A 72 2.28 -11.62 8.34
N GLY A 73 2.65 -12.43 7.34
CA GLY A 73 2.29 -12.19 5.94
C GLY A 73 2.98 -10.96 5.33
N VAL A 74 4.20 -10.66 5.80
CA VAL A 74 5.09 -9.64 5.27
C VAL A 74 6.39 -10.31 4.88
N GLU A 75 6.86 -10.04 3.67
CA GLU A 75 8.16 -10.51 3.20
C GLU A 75 9.27 -9.60 3.76
N PRO A 76 10.44 -10.14 4.14
CA PRO A 76 11.57 -9.33 4.62
C PRO A 76 11.96 -8.21 3.66
N GLN A 77 11.90 -8.46 2.34
CA GLN A 77 12.21 -7.45 1.33
C GLN A 77 11.24 -6.26 1.35
N ASP A 78 9.95 -6.49 1.58
CA ASP A 78 8.96 -5.41 1.66
C ASP A 78 9.17 -4.57 2.92
N PHE A 79 9.55 -5.21 4.03
CA PHE A 79 9.90 -4.51 5.25
C PHE A 79 11.21 -3.72 5.11
N ASP A 80 12.22 -4.28 4.45
CA ASP A 80 13.48 -3.57 4.13
C ASP A 80 13.21 -2.31 3.31
N ARG A 81 12.33 -2.38 2.30
CA ARG A 81 11.91 -1.23 1.49
C ARG A 81 11.27 -0.13 2.36
N LEU A 82 10.40 -0.50 3.30
CA LEU A 82 9.78 0.45 4.24
C LEU A 82 10.85 1.11 5.14
N LEU A 83 11.74 0.30 5.71
CA LEU A 83 12.81 0.79 6.58
C LEU A 83 13.82 1.67 5.83
N ALA A 84 14.06 1.45 4.54
CA ALA A 84 14.89 2.33 3.72
C ALA A 84 14.33 3.76 3.60
N ILE A 85 13.01 3.96 3.77
CA ILE A 85 12.43 5.31 3.85
C ILE A 85 12.76 5.99 5.19
N PHE A 86 12.74 5.24 6.29
CA PHE A 86 13.06 5.76 7.62
C PHE A 86 14.57 5.96 7.83
N TYR A 87 15.37 5.12 7.18
CA TYR A 87 16.82 5.06 7.31
C TYR A 87 17.48 5.10 5.92
N PRO A 88 17.37 6.22 5.18
CA PRO A 88 17.97 6.34 3.86
C PRO A 88 19.50 6.25 3.98
N CYS A 89 20.11 5.45 3.11
CA CYS A 89 21.56 5.39 2.96
C CYS A 89 22.11 6.64 2.27
N ASP A 90 21.33 7.24 1.38
CA ASP A 90 21.67 8.46 0.63
C ASP A 90 20.43 9.37 0.61
N PHE A 91 20.62 10.65 0.93
CA PHE A 91 19.54 11.65 0.95
C PHE A 91 19.28 12.30 -0.42
N VAL A 92 20.24 12.17 -1.34
CA VAL A 92 20.20 12.73 -2.69
C VAL A 92 19.56 11.73 -3.65
N GLU A 93 20.05 10.48 -3.62
CA GLU A 93 19.61 9.43 -4.52
C GLU A 93 18.56 8.53 -3.85
N PRO A 94 17.31 8.49 -4.35
CA PRO A 94 16.30 7.63 -3.78
C PRO A 94 16.64 6.15 -4.03
N GLU A 95 16.54 5.35 -2.96
CA GLU A 95 16.74 3.89 -3.00
C GLU A 95 15.61 3.18 -3.74
N LEU A 96 14.36 3.65 -3.55
CA LEU A 96 13.17 3.10 -4.20
C LEU A 96 12.93 3.80 -5.55
N ARG A 97 12.88 3.02 -6.63
CA ARG A 97 12.88 3.54 -8.02
C ARG A 97 11.78 2.94 -8.89
N THR A 98 11.33 1.74 -8.57
CA THR A 98 10.39 0.97 -9.40
C THR A 98 8.95 1.11 -8.90
N ILE A 99 7.99 0.90 -9.80
CA ILE A 99 6.56 0.86 -9.43
C ILE A 99 6.29 -0.25 -8.41
N GLU A 100 6.90 -1.42 -8.58
CA GLU A 100 6.73 -2.57 -7.67
C GLU A 100 7.16 -2.23 -6.24
N GLU A 101 8.30 -1.55 -6.09
CA GLU A 101 8.77 -1.07 -4.78
C GLU A 101 7.75 -0.11 -4.14
N TRP A 102 7.23 0.86 -4.89
CA TRP A 102 6.23 1.79 -4.36
C TRP A 102 4.89 1.11 -4.07
N ILE A 103 4.49 0.08 -4.84
CA ILE A 103 3.32 -0.74 -4.52
C ILE A 103 3.52 -1.51 -3.22
N SER A 104 4.73 -2.04 -2.97
CA SER A 104 5.09 -2.66 -1.69
C SER A 104 4.91 -1.68 -0.52
N ILE A 105 5.41 -0.45 -0.66
CA ILE A 105 5.22 0.59 0.39
C ILE A 105 3.75 0.95 0.53
N LEU A 106 3.01 1.10 -0.56
CA LEU A 106 1.57 1.36 -0.53
C LEU A 106 0.82 0.26 0.24
N ASN A 107 1.18 -1.01 0.01
CA ASN A 107 0.57 -2.14 0.71
C ASN A 107 0.82 -2.08 2.23
N LEU A 108 2.08 -1.93 2.66
CA LEU A 108 2.42 -1.88 4.08
C LEU A 108 1.87 -0.63 4.77
N SER A 109 1.98 0.52 4.11
CA SER A 109 1.46 1.79 4.64
C SER A 109 -0.05 1.79 4.77
N THR A 110 -0.77 1.10 3.88
CA THR A 110 -2.23 0.91 4.01
C THR A 110 -2.56 -0.06 5.14
N ARG A 111 -1.85 -1.19 5.22
CA ARG A 111 -2.09 -2.22 6.25
C ARG A 111 -1.85 -1.69 7.66
N TRP A 112 -0.84 -0.85 7.84
CA TRP A 112 -0.44 -0.32 9.14
C TRP A 112 -0.84 1.14 9.33
N ASP A 113 -1.70 1.68 8.48
CA ASP A 113 -2.22 3.05 8.58
C ASP A 113 -1.15 4.15 8.71
N PHE A 114 -0.07 4.01 7.93
CA PHE A 114 0.93 5.07 7.75
C PHE A 114 0.43 6.10 6.74
N THR A 115 -0.29 7.11 7.22
CA THR A 115 -0.98 8.08 6.35
C THR A 115 -0.01 8.78 5.38
N SER A 116 1.07 9.37 5.89
CA SER A 116 2.03 10.12 5.05
C SER A 116 2.80 9.23 4.08
N LEU A 117 3.14 8.00 4.46
CA LEU A 117 3.81 7.06 3.55
C LEU A 117 2.87 6.55 2.46
N ARG A 118 1.59 6.38 2.79
CA ARG A 118 0.56 6.03 1.82
C ARG A 118 0.39 7.14 0.79
N GLU A 119 0.29 8.39 1.23
CA GLU A 119 0.22 9.57 0.33
C GLU A 119 1.47 9.71 -0.55
N LEU A 120 2.66 9.51 0.02
CA LEU A 120 3.91 9.49 -0.72
C LEU A 120 3.89 8.41 -1.80
N SER A 121 3.50 7.18 -1.46
CA SER A 121 3.45 6.05 -2.39
C SER A 121 2.45 6.29 -3.52
N ILE A 122 1.27 6.82 -3.20
CA ILE A 122 0.26 7.20 -4.20
C ILE A 122 0.84 8.24 -5.17
N THR A 123 1.52 9.26 -4.64
CA THR A 123 2.14 10.31 -5.46
C THR A 123 3.19 9.73 -6.41
N ARG A 124 4.07 8.86 -5.91
CA ARG A 124 5.13 8.24 -6.70
C ARG A 124 4.61 7.28 -7.77
N ILE A 125 3.61 6.46 -7.45
CA ILE A 125 2.98 5.56 -8.43
C ILE A 125 2.29 6.38 -9.53
N SER A 126 1.58 7.45 -9.17
CA SER A 126 0.89 8.33 -10.15
C SER A 126 1.83 9.04 -11.12
N GLN A 127 3.13 9.12 -10.83
CA GLN A 127 4.13 9.75 -11.71
C GLN A 127 4.67 8.80 -12.78
N VAL A 128 4.48 7.50 -12.61
CA VAL A 128 5.14 6.46 -13.43
C VAL A 128 4.14 5.49 -14.05
N LEU A 129 3.01 5.24 -13.38
CA LEU A 129 1.99 4.33 -13.87
C LEU A 129 0.97 5.05 -14.73
N ASP A 130 1.05 4.79 -16.04
CA ASP A 130 0.16 5.41 -17.03
C ASP A 130 -0.95 4.49 -17.55
N ASP A 131 -0.92 3.17 -17.28
CA ASP A 131 -1.96 2.25 -17.77
C ASP A 131 -3.26 2.41 -16.94
N PRO A 132 -4.37 2.88 -17.55
CA PRO A 132 -5.64 3.06 -16.84
C PRO A 132 -6.19 1.75 -16.26
N SER A 133 -5.92 0.61 -16.89
CA SER A 133 -6.42 -0.67 -16.39
C SER A 133 -5.70 -1.10 -15.10
N ASP A 134 -4.39 -0.86 -15.01
CA ASP A 134 -3.61 -1.08 -13.78
C ASP A 134 -4.01 -0.08 -12.69
N LEU A 135 -4.28 1.19 -13.03
CA LEU A 135 -4.79 2.18 -12.08
C LEU A 135 -6.15 1.81 -11.51
N ILE A 136 -7.04 1.19 -12.30
CA ILE A 136 -8.32 0.66 -11.78
C ILE A 136 -8.07 -0.46 -10.77
N VAL A 137 -7.22 -1.43 -11.12
CA VAL A 137 -6.92 -2.58 -10.25
C VAL A 137 -6.34 -2.12 -8.92
N LEU A 138 -5.30 -1.28 -8.97
CA LEU A 138 -4.66 -0.74 -7.76
C LEU A 138 -5.58 0.22 -7.00
N GLY A 139 -6.36 1.03 -7.71
CA GLY A 139 -7.30 1.98 -7.12
C GLY A 139 -8.39 1.28 -6.33
N ILE A 140 -8.88 0.13 -6.80
CA ILE A 140 -9.84 -0.70 -6.06
C ILE A 140 -9.14 -1.38 -4.88
N GLN A 141 -8.02 -2.05 -5.14
CA GLN A 141 -7.29 -2.82 -4.13
C GLN A 141 -6.90 -1.96 -2.93
N TYR A 142 -6.42 -0.75 -3.18
CA TYR A 142 -5.95 0.17 -2.13
C TYR A 142 -6.94 1.28 -1.82
N ASN A 143 -8.15 1.28 -2.37
CA ASN A 143 -9.16 2.32 -2.16
C ASN A 143 -8.63 3.74 -2.44
N VAL A 144 -8.03 3.95 -3.63
CA VAL A 144 -7.50 5.24 -4.09
C VAL A 144 -8.47 5.82 -5.12
N THR A 145 -9.43 6.60 -4.62
CA THR A 145 -10.54 7.13 -5.45
C THR A 145 -10.06 8.02 -6.59
N SER A 146 -8.98 8.79 -6.40
CA SER A 146 -8.41 9.66 -7.44
C SER A 146 -7.96 8.85 -8.66
N TRP A 147 -7.35 7.68 -8.47
CA TRP A 147 -6.96 6.79 -9.56
C TRP A 147 -8.16 6.23 -10.31
N LEU A 148 -9.20 5.83 -9.58
CA LEU A 148 -10.43 5.33 -10.18
C LEU A 148 -11.12 6.39 -11.04
N VAL A 149 -11.26 7.62 -10.52
CA VAL A 149 -11.85 8.72 -11.28
C VAL A 149 -11.02 9.01 -12.52
N SER A 150 -9.70 9.12 -12.39
CA SER A 150 -8.79 9.39 -13.52
C SER A 150 -8.91 8.30 -14.59
N ALA A 151 -8.75 7.04 -14.21
CA ALA A 151 -8.71 5.92 -15.14
C ALA A 151 -10.07 5.68 -15.82
N TYR A 152 -11.18 5.73 -15.07
CA TYR A 152 -12.49 5.59 -15.68
C TYR A 152 -12.81 6.75 -16.63
N THR A 153 -12.37 7.97 -16.31
CA THR A 153 -12.55 9.14 -17.19
C THR A 153 -11.81 8.95 -18.49
N GLU A 154 -10.53 8.62 -18.42
CA GLU A 154 -9.71 8.36 -19.60
C GLU A 154 -10.29 7.22 -20.46
N ILE A 155 -10.62 6.08 -19.83
CA ILE A 155 -11.22 4.95 -20.56
C ILE A 155 -12.58 5.32 -21.13
N CYS A 156 -13.38 6.20 -20.51
CA CYS A 156 -14.68 6.60 -21.03
C CYS A 156 -14.58 7.61 -22.18
N GLU A 157 -13.60 8.49 -22.15
CA GLU A 157 -13.37 9.54 -23.16
C GLU A 157 -12.65 9.02 -24.40
N ARG A 158 -11.69 8.11 -24.25
CA ARG A 158 -10.88 7.61 -25.38
C ARG A 158 -11.74 6.96 -26.46
N LYS A 159 -11.31 7.06 -27.72
CA LYS A 159 -12.10 6.57 -28.88
C LYS A 159 -12.19 5.05 -28.88
N GLU A 160 -11.07 4.41 -28.60
CA GLU A 160 -10.84 2.98 -28.62
C GLU A 160 -11.61 2.30 -27.47
N PRO A 161 -12.18 1.10 -27.67
CA PRO A 161 -12.76 0.31 -26.60
C PRO A 161 -11.68 -0.33 -25.71
N LEU A 162 -12.10 -0.92 -24.59
CA LEU A 162 -11.25 -1.82 -23.79
C LEU A 162 -10.70 -2.94 -24.68
N THR A 163 -9.40 -3.16 -24.58
CA THR A 163 -8.72 -4.30 -25.14
C THR A 163 -9.01 -5.56 -24.33
N LEU A 164 -8.72 -6.73 -24.89
CA LEU A 164 -8.86 -7.99 -24.16
C LEU A 164 -7.91 -8.09 -22.96
N GLU A 165 -6.74 -7.44 -23.03
CA GLU A 165 -5.77 -7.43 -21.94
C GLU A 165 -6.27 -6.57 -20.78
N GLU A 166 -6.67 -5.32 -21.04
CA GLU A 166 -7.29 -4.45 -20.04
C GLU A 166 -8.52 -5.13 -19.44
N GLY A 167 -9.36 -5.75 -20.29
CA GLY A 167 -10.57 -6.43 -19.85
C GLY A 167 -10.31 -7.63 -18.92
N ARG A 168 -9.22 -8.36 -19.14
CA ARG A 168 -8.79 -9.45 -18.24
C ARG A 168 -8.31 -8.91 -16.89
N LYS A 169 -7.62 -7.77 -16.88
CA LYS A 169 -7.13 -7.13 -15.65
C LYS A 169 -8.29 -6.62 -14.78
N VAL A 170 -9.22 -5.87 -15.36
CA VAL A 170 -10.32 -5.25 -14.60
C VAL A 170 -11.46 -6.22 -14.27
N GLY A 171 -11.61 -7.29 -15.05
CA GLY A 171 -12.67 -8.28 -14.87
C GLY A 171 -13.99 -7.93 -15.57
N VAL A 172 -14.84 -8.94 -15.71
CA VAL A 172 -16.04 -8.89 -16.57
C VAL A 172 -17.05 -7.84 -16.09
N ASP A 173 -17.31 -7.76 -14.79
CA ASP A 173 -18.32 -6.84 -14.25
C ASP A 173 -17.96 -5.38 -14.54
N LEU A 174 -16.70 -5.00 -14.30
CA LEU A 174 -16.21 -3.65 -14.60
C LEU A 174 -16.17 -3.40 -16.11
N CYS A 175 -15.86 -4.38 -16.94
CA CYS A 175 -15.95 -4.22 -18.39
C CYS A 175 -17.37 -3.84 -18.84
N VAL A 176 -18.38 -4.52 -18.30
CA VAL A 176 -19.79 -4.24 -18.60
C VAL A 176 -20.18 -2.85 -18.11
N MET A 177 -19.80 -2.49 -16.88
CA MET A 177 -20.07 -1.15 -16.32
C MET A 177 -19.41 -0.03 -17.13
N ILE A 178 -18.14 -0.19 -17.50
CA ILE A 178 -17.40 0.77 -18.33
C ILE A 178 -18.05 0.90 -19.72
N ALA A 179 -18.46 -0.21 -20.34
CA ALA A 179 -19.15 -0.18 -21.63
C ALA A 179 -20.49 0.57 -21.54
N GLN A 180 -21.27 0.35 -20.47
CA GLN A 180 -22.52 1.08 -20.21
C GLN A 180 -22.27 2.57 -19.98
N ALA A 181 -21.27 2.92 -19.18
CA ALA A 181 -20.88 4.31 -18.93
C ALA A 181 -20.49 5.02 -20.24
N ARG A 182 -19.65 4.39 -21.06
CA ARG A 182 -19.25 4.88 -22.39
C ARG A 182 -20.44 5.11 -23.31
N HIS A 183 -21.37 4.16 -23.35
CA HIS A 183 -22.58 4.30 -24.16
C HIS A 183 -23.43 5.49 -23.70
N LYS A 184 -23.62 5.63 -22.39
CA LYS A 184 -24.36 6.75 -21.80
C LYS A 184 -23.69 8.10 -22.09
N ILE A 185 -22.37 8.18 -22.01
CA ILE A 185 -21.63 9.42 -22.29
C ILE A 185 -21.72 9.80 -23.78
N ARG A 186 -21.59 8.83 -24.69
CA ARG A 186 -21.54 9.09 -26.13
C ARG A 186 -22.88 9.36 -26.79
N TYR A 187 -23.94 8.67 -26.35
CA TYR A 187 -25.24 8.69 -27.02
C TYR A 187 -26.31 9.50 -26.29
N ASN A 188 -26.04 9.97 -25.07
CA ASN A 188 -26.97 10.85 -24.38
C ASN A 188 -26.74 12.30 -24.83
N SER A 189 -27.64 12.79 -25.70
CA SER A 189 -27.57 14.09 -26.39
C SER A 189 -27.52 15.31 -25.48
N ASN A 190 -27.79 15.14 -24.18
CA ASN A 190 -27.85 16.22 -23.19
C ASN A 190 -26.56 16.38 -22.36
N LEU A 191 -25.56 15.51 -22.54
CA LEU A 191 -24.25 15.73 -21.92
C LEU A 191 -23.47 16.71 -22.79
N ASN A 192 -23.28 17.92 -22.26
CA ASN A 192 -22.24 18.80 -22.79
C ASN A 192 -20.93 18.00 -22.72
N ARG A 193 -20.17 17.90 -23.81
CA ARG A 193 -18.91 17.13 -23.90
C ARG A 193 -17.76 17.79 -23.12
N ASP A 194 -18.11 18.49 -22.07
CA ASP A 194 -17.22 19.13 -21.14
C ASP A 194 -16.68 18.07 -20.17
N HIS A 195 -15.37 18.12 -19.94
CA HIS A 195 -14.64 17.12 -19.17
C HIS A 195 -15.17 17.01 -17.73
N ASP A 196 -15.47 18.14 -17.08
CA ASP A 196 -15.98 18.14 -15.70
C ASP A 196 -17.35 17.47 -15.59
N THR A 197 -18.19 17.65 -16.62
CA THR A 197 -19.49 16.97 -16.70
C THR A 197 -19.32 15.45 -16.80
N ILE A 198 -18.32 14.98 -17.57
CA ILE A 198 -18.00 13.56 -17.71
C ILE A 198 -17.51 12.99 -16.38
N VAL A 199 -16.59 13.70 -15.70
CA VAL A 199 -16.07 13.31 -14.38
C VAL A 199 -17.20 13.17 -13.36
N GLN A 200 -18.15 14.12 -13.33
CA GLN A 200 -19.34 14.06 -12.45
C GLN A 200 -20.22 12.83 -12.73
N VAL A 201 -20.48 12.54 -14.01
CA VAL A 201 -21.25 11.35 -14.41
C VAL A 201 -20.54 10.07 -14.00
N ILE A 202 -19.22 10.00 -14.15
CA ILE A 202 -18.42 8.83 -13.77
C ILE A 202 -18.43 8.64 -12.25
N ARG A 203 -18.24 9.70 -11.47
CA ARG A 203 -18.37 9.64 -10.02
C ARG A 203 -19.72 9.07 -9.60
N HIS A 204 -20.80 9.51 -10.25
CA HIS A 204 -22.14 9.00 -9.99
C HIS A 204 -22.33 7.53 -10.39
N ILE A 205 -21.90 7.12 -11.60
CA ILE A 205 -22.09 5.75 -12.09
C ILE A 205 -21.31 4.73 -11.24
N PHE A 206 -20.09 5.08 -10.85
CA PHE A 206 -19.20 4.19 -10.11
C PHE A 206 -19.25 4.40 -8.59
N ASN A 207 -20.17 5.24 -8.09
CA ASN A 207 -20.33 5.58 -6.66
C ASN A 207 -19.02 6.05 -6.00
N LEU A 208 -18.24 6.85 -6.72
CA LEU A 208 -16.98 7.42 -6.24
C LEU A 208 -17.27 8.74 -5.53
N LYS A 209 -16.76 8.88 -4.30
CA LYS A 209 -16.91 10.10 -3.48
C LYS A 209 -15.93 11.19 -3.89
#